data_AF-A0A218VEX2-F1
#
_entry.id   AF-A0A218VEX2-F1
#
_cell.length_a   1.000
_cell.length_b   1.000
_cell.length_c   1.000
_cell.angle_alpha   90.00
_cell.angle_beta   90.00
_cell.angle_gamma   90.00
#
_symmetry.space_group_name_H-M   'P 1'
#
loop_
_entity.id
_entity.type
_entity.pdbx_description
1 polymer ?
#
loop_
_entity_poly.entity_id
_entity_poly.type
_entity_poly.pdbx_seq_one_letter_code
_entity_poly.pdbx_strand_id
1 'polypeptide(L)'
;MIYYFPLQTLALTGLEVFAVAFFSPIFLTIGPFWKLANNEYVLAFLRLTMVGSLASYHAPNATIRLLILAAGVSSSLLVQTVTWWSGNSLQRFIRIWGFMLGKIMLLVLRIWYTSLNPVWSSQVANTVILTIGFIAAVERIHSIWVGNFTSKSDNEMVEEEASLDLGIDIVCTKDAMVSQHALKEFYVSILYHNSELELSEKLVDIAIICKIQILFYFFPFFFEVPKRDFSAMIWPFRFGYDNEGWSNLEGSANLLNQTEADFITIIESDASKPFIGNHDPTMWLGERLGFYTDFGPSTRDHTWGIMALSRYPIVKSTHHLLPSPEGEIAPAISLTVNFTGKLIDFVVAHFGNEEEDLDRKLQAIAVSNLLKTSSKQVVFLGYITSAPGSRDYTELIKNGTVQDIDSTDRDRWCSYIMYRGVIRLGYARISHAGLSDSEVQMAKFRIPDHMDSFVDNDRIVTDPSQVPEDIHFNPRSVCLIGNEGDDVPGIL
;
A
#
# COMPACT_ATOMS: atom_id res chain seq x y z
N MET A 1 -12.63 -3.77 3.13
CA MET A 1 -12.92 -2.65 4.06
C MET A 1 -13.53 -3.08 5.39
N ILE A 2 -14.42 -4.07 5.46
CA ILE A 2 -14.92 -4.57 6.77
C ILE A 2 -13.77 -5.10 7.66
N TYR A 3 -12.73 -5.67 7.04
CA TYR A 3 -11.50 -6.07 7.74
C TYR A 3 -10.40 -4.99 7.79
N TYR A 4 -10.61 -3.79 7.23
CA TYR A 4 -9.59 -2.72 7.29
C TYR A 4 -9.56 -2.02 8.66
N PHE A 5 -10.68 -1.98 9.37
CA PHE A 5 -10.80 -1.35 10.68
C PHE A 5 -10.45 -2.30 11.84
N PRO A 6 -10.84 -3.59 11.81
CA PRO A 6 -10.47 -4.57 12.85
C PRO A 6 -9.00 -5.00 12.83
N LEU A 7 -8.22 -4.73 11.76
CA LEU A 7 -6.78 -5.02 11.76
C LEU A 7 -6.00 -4.14 12.73
N GLN A 8 -6.52 -2.95 13.09
CA GLN A 8 -5.91 -2.07 14.09
C GLN A 8 -6.08 -2.61 15.52
N THR A 9 -7.14 -3.38 15.79
CA THR A 9 -7.46 -3.89 17.14
C THR A 9 -7.40 -5.41 17.24
N LEU A 10 -7.10 -6.12 16.15
CA LEU A 10 -7.10 -7.58 16.01
C LEU A 10 -8.29 -8.26 16.71
N ALA A 11 -9.47 -7.61 16.67
CA ALA A 11 -10.65 -8.01 17.43
C ALA A 11 -11.95 -7.66 16.69
N LEU A 12 -13.02 -8.43 16.95
CA LEU A 12 -14.35 -8.12 16.43
C LEU A 12 -14.89 -6.85 17.08
N THR A 13 -15.10 -5.83 16.27
CA THR A 13 -15.51 -4.48 16.71
C THR A 13 -17.03 -4.30 16.73
N GLY A 14 -17.78 -5.26 16.18
CA GLY A 14 -19.22 -5.17 15.93
C GLY A 14 -19.56 -4.51 14.59
N LEU A 15 -18.61 -3.79 13.97
CA LEU A 15 -18.77 -3.21 12.63
C LEU A 15 -18.80 -4.26 11.52
N GLU A 16 -18.42 -5.51 11.83
CA GLU A 16 -18.52 -6.65 10.91
C GLU A 16 -19.96 -6.90 10.48
N VAL A 17 -20.96 -6.43 11.25
CA VAL A 17 -22.38 -6.46 10.86
C VAL A 17 -22.65 -5.78 9.51
N PHE A 18 -21.83 -4.79 9.11
CA PHE A 18 -21.96 -4.16 7.80
C PHE A 18 -21.66 -5.11 6.64
N ALA A 19 -21.05 -6.28 6.88
CA ALA A 19 -20.95 -7.36 5.89
C ALA A 19 -22.32 -7.84 5.39
N VAL A 20 -23.37 -7.68 6.19
CA VAL A 20 -24.75 -8.02 5.80
C VAL A 20 -25.20 -7.20 4.57
N ALA A 21 -24.59 -6.05 4.29
CA ALA A 21 -24.88 -5.26 3.08
C ALA A 21 -24.73 -6.07 1.79
N PHE A 22 -23.81 -7.04 1.73
CA PHE A 22 -23.62 -7.93 0.57
C PHE A 22 -24.80 -8.87 0.31
N PHE A 23 -25.60 -9.14 1.33
CA PHE A 23 -26.78 -9.99 1.25
C PHE A 23 -28.07 -9.21 0.96
N SER A 24 -27.97 -7.91 0.66
CA SER A 24 -29.14 -7.08 0.34
C SER A 24 -30.06 -7.64 -0.76
N PRO A 25 -29.56 -8.34 -1.82
CA PRO A 25 -30.44 -8.91 -2.83
C PRO A 25 -31.42 -9.97 -2.30
N ILE A 26 -31.15 -10.61 -1.16
CA ILE A 26 -32.05 -11.61 -0.57
C ILE A 26 -33.43 -10.99 -0.28
N PHE A 27 -33.49 -9.71 0.11
CA PHE A 27 -34.76 -9.04 0.35
C PHE A 27 -35.64 -8.95 -0.90
N LEU A 28 -35.07 -8.95 -2.10
CA LEU A 28 -35.81 -8.87 -3.35
C LEU A 28 -36.56 -10.18 -3.69
N THR A 29 -36.29 -11.28 -2.98
CA THR A 29 -37.11 -12.51 -3.09
C THR A 29 -38.52 -12.34 -2.51
N ILE A 30 -38.71 -11.32 -1.68
CA ILE A 30 -39.97 -11.01 -1.01
C ILE A 30 -40.73 -9.97 -1.85
N GLY A 31 -41.94 -10.34 -2.30
CA GLY A 31 -42.73 -9.56 -3.27
C GLY A 31 -42.91 -8.06 -2.96
N PRO A 32 -43.24 -7.64 -1.73
CA PRO A 32 -43.30 -6.22 -1.36
C PRO A 32 -41.98 -5.45 -1.59
N PHE A 33 -40.85 -6.02 -1.21
CA PHE A 33 -39.54 -5.38 -1.39
C PHE A 33 -39.14 -5.32 -2.86
N TRP A 34 -39.46 -6.35 -3.65
CA TRP A 34 -39.32 -6.30 -5.11
C TRP A 34 -40.09 -5.13 -5.71
N LYS A 35 -41.39 -5.00 -5.39
CA LYS A 35 -42.23 -3.90 -5.90
C LYS A 35 -41.71 -2.53 -5.49
N LEU A 36 -41.18 -2.40 -4.27
CA LEU A 36 -40.60 -1.16 -3.78
C LEU A 36 -39.32 -0.82 -4.54
N ALA A 37 -38.38 -1.76 -4.68
CA ALA A 37 -37.11 -1.52 -5.37
C ALA A 37 -37.28 -1.29 -6.89
N ASN A 38 -38.33 -1.84 -7.49
CA ASN A 38 -38.67 -1.64 -8.90
C ASN A 38 -39.49 -0.34 -9.15
N ASN A 39 -39.82 0.41 -8.11
CA ASN A 39 -40.43 1.73 -8.27
C ASN A 39 -39.40 2.72 -8.83
N GLU A 40 -39.77 3.50 -9.85
CA GLU A 40 -38.86 4.43 -10.56
C GLU A 40 -38.18 5.44 -9.63
N TYR A 41 -38.89 5.98 -8.63
CA TYR A 41 -38.34 6.95 -7.68
C TYR A 41 -37.39 6.30 -6.67
N VAL A 42 -37.72 5.08 -6.23
CA VAL A 42 -36.86 4.32 -5.32
C VAL A 42 -35.58 3.89 -6.05
N LEU A 43 -35.70 3.43 -7.29
CA LEU A 43 -34.56 3.04 -8.10
C LEU A 43 -33.64 4.24 -8.41
N ALA A 44 -34.22 5.42 -8.67
CA ALA A 44 -33.47 6.68 -8.79
C ALA A 44 -32.72 7.02 -7.49
N PHE A 45 -33.38 6.91 -6.34
CA PHE A 45 -32.75 7.15 -5.04
C PHE A 45 -31.61 6.15 -4.75
N LEU A 46 -31.80 4.87 -5.06
CA LEU A 46 -30.76 3.84 -4.89
C LEU A 46 -29.55 4.10 -5.79
N ARG A 47 -29.76 4.58 -7.03
CA ARG A 47 -28.68 5.00 -7.94
C ARG A 47 -27.90 6.19 -7.38
N LEU A 48 -28.59 7.20 -6.86
CA LEU A 48 -27.92 8.33 -6.21
C LEU A 48 -27.15 7.91 -4.95
N THR A 49 -27.70 6.98 -4.16
CA THR A 49 -27.04 6.43 -2.96
C THR A 49 -25.79 5.62 -3.35
N MET A 50 -25.87 4.84 -4.42
CA MET A 50 -24.74 4.11 -5.00
C MET A 50 -23.62 5.07 -5.43
N VAL A 51 -23.92 6.14 -6.15
CA VAL A 51 -22.93 7.16 -6.53
C VAL A 51 -22.39 7.89 -5.29
N GLY A 52 -23.27 8.29 -4.37
CA GLY A 52 -22.92 8.95 -3.11
C GLY A 52 -21.99 8.12 -2.23
N SER A 53 -21.94 6.80 -2.42
CA SER A 53 -20.98 5.93 -1.75
C SER A 53 -19.52 6.26 -2.05
N LEU A 54 -19.24 6.88 -3.21
CA LEU A 54 -17.90 7.37 -3.55
C LEU A 54 -17.49 8.54 -2.64
N ALA A 55 -18.44 9.28 -2.07
CA ALA A 55 -18.16 10.28 -1.04
C ALA A 55 -17.65 9.68 0.28
N SER A 56 -17.73 8.34 0.46
CA SER A 56 -17.09 7.67 1.60
C SER A 56 -15.59 7.92 1.68
N TYR A 57 -14.92 8.21 0.55
CA TYR A 57 -13.49 8.57 0.51
C TYR A 57 -13.18 9.99 1.02
N HIS A 58 -14.21 10.79 1.29
CA HIS A 58 -14.10 12.09 1.95
C HIS A 58 -14.57 12.06 3.41
N ALA A 59 -14.88 10.87 3.95
CA ALA A 59 -15.32 10.73 5.32
C ALA A 59 -14.19 11.11 6.30
N PRO A 60 -14.49 11.74 7.44
CA PRO A 60 -13.46 12.17 8.39
C PRO A 60 -12.87 11.03 9.21
N ASN A 61 -13.55 9.87 9.29
CA ASN A 61 -13.07 8.70 10.00
C ASN A 61 -13.55 7.39 9.35
N ALA A 62 -12.90 6.29 9.71
CA ALA A 62 -13.16 4.97 9.14
C ALA A 62 -14.58 4.43 9.43
N THR A 63 -15.20 4.79 10.56
CA THR A 63 -16.55 4.31 10.91
C THR A 63 -17.61 4.92 10.00
N ILE A 64 -17.58 6.24 9.79
CA ILE A 64 -18.50 6.94 8.88
C ILE A 64 -18.28 6.45 7.44
N ARG A 65 -17.00 6.25 7.06
CA ARG A 65 -16.65 5.67 5.76
C ARG A 65 -17.31 4.32 5.54
N LEU A 66 -17.21 3.42 6.52
CA LEU A 66 -17.79 2.08 6.44
C LEU A 66 -19.32 2.14 6.32
N LEU A 67 -19.99 3.01 7.08
CA LEU A 67 -21.44 3.19 7.03
C LEU A 67 -21.90 3.67 5.63
N ILE A 68 -21.30 4.75 5.12
CA ILE A 68 -21.62 5.30 3.79
C ILE A 68 -21.35 4.26 2.71
N LEU A 69 -20.23 3.55 2.82
CA LEU A 69 -19.85 2.50 1.89
C LEU A 69 -20.82 1.32 1.92
N ALA A 70 -21.23 0.85 3.11
CA ALA A 70 -22.17 -0.25 3.26
C ALA A 70 -23.53 0.08 2.65
N ALA A 71 -24.05 1.30 2.90
CA ALA A 71 -25.28 1.79 2.25
C ALA A 71 -25.15 1.82 0.72
N GLY A 72 -24.01 2.31 0.23
CA GLY A 72 -23.67 2.33 -1.18
C GLY A 72 -23.61 0.97 -1.86
N VAL A 73 -22.86 0.03 -1.28
CA VAL A 73 -22.73 -1.35 -1.78
C VAL A 73 -24.10 -2.03 -1.76
N SER A 74 -24.84 -1.90 -0.66
CA SER A 74 -26.19 -2.44 -0.55
C SER A 74 -27.09 -1.91 -1.67
N SER A 75 -27.05 -0.60 -1.94
CA SER A 75 -27.85 0.05 -2.98
C SER A 75 -27.43 -0.38 -4.38
N SER A 76 -26.11 -0.48 -4.64
CA SER A 76 -25.55 -0.97 -5.90
C SER A 76 -26.02 -2.38 -6.24
N LEU A 77 -25.95 -3.30 -5.26
CA LEU A 77 -26.40 -4.67 -5.44
C LEU A 77 -27.91 -4.77 -5.71
N LEU A 78 -28.72 -3.93 -5.06
CA LEU A 78 -30.16 -3.86 -5.33
C LEU A 78 -30.44 -3.32 -6.73
N VAL A 79 -29.78 -2.23 -7.14
CA VAL A 79 -29.90 -1.65 -8.49
C VAL A 79 -29.51 -2.67 -9.55
N GLN A 80 -28.36 -3.35 -9.41
CA GLN A 80 -27.91 -4.37 -10.35
C GLN A 80 -28.90 -5.53 -10.44
N THR A 81 -29.42 -6.02 -9.31
CA THR A 81 -30.39 -7.11 -9.30
C THR A 81 -31.69 -6.72 -10.02
N VAL A 82 -32.22 -5.53 -9.75
CA VAL A 82 -33.42 -5.01 -10.43
C VAL A 82 -33.15 -4.84 -11.93
N THR A 83 -32.01 -4.27 -12.30
CA THR A 83 -31.62 -4.02 -13.70
C THR A 83 -31.45 -5.30 -14.51
N TRP A 84 -30.81 -6.33 -13.93
CA TRP A 84 -30.59 -7.62 -14.60
C TRP A 84 -31.86 -8.46 -14.74
N TRP A 85 -32.83 -8.29 -13.84
CA TRP A 85 -34.02 -9.13 -13.81
C TRP A 85 -35.30 -8.44 -14.31
N SER A 86 -35.23 -7.15 -14.65
CA SER A 86 -36.33 -6.38 -15.25
C SER A 86 -36.17 -6.25 -16.77
N GLY A 87 -37.28 -6.04 -17.47
CA GLY A 87 -37.30 -5.85 -18.93
C GLY A 87 -37.46 -7.14 -19.73
N ASN A 88 -37.35 -7.05 -21.06
CA ASN A 88 -37.47 -8.17 -21.98
C ASN A 88 -36.17 -9.00 -22.05
N SER A 89 -36.21 -10.17 -22.72
CA SER A 89 -35.04 -11.06 -22.77
C SER A 89 -33.81 -10.45 -23.44
N LEU A 90 -34.02 -9.61 -24.45
CA LEU A 90 -32.92 -8.93 -25.17
C LEU A 90 -32.28 -7.85 -24.29
N GLN A 91 -33.09 -7.05 -23.60
CA GLN A 91 -32.64 -6.04 -22.64
C GLN A 91 -31.78 -6.66 -21.54
N ARG A 92 -32.23 -7.75 -20.93
CA ARG A 92 -31.45 -8.46 -19.89
C ARG A 92 -30.13 -8.98 -20.45
N PHE A 93 -30.14 -9.57 -21.65
CA PHE A 93 -28.94 -10.05 -22.30
C PHE A 93 -27.92 -8.93 -22.52
N ILE A 94 -28.34 -7.80 -23.10
CA ILE A 94 -27.46 -6.65 -23.37
C ILE A 94 -26.90 -6.08 -22.05
N ARG A 95 -27.73 -5.91 -21.02
CA ARG A 95 -27.29 -5.37 -19.71
C ARG A 95 -26.25 -6.26 -19.04
N ILE A 96 -26.44 -7.58 -19.05
CA ILE A 96 -25.49 -8.54 -18.45
C ILE A 96 -24.17 -8.56 -19.25
N TRP A 97 -24.24 -8.57 -20.58
CA TRP A 97 -23.04 -8.53 -21.42
C TRP A 97 -22.29 -7.21 -21.33
N GLY A 98 -23.01 -6.09 -21.26
CA GLY A 98 -22.43 -4.78 -20.96
C GLY A 98 -21.64 -4.83 -19.67
N PHE A 99 -22.26 -5.27 -18.57
CA PHE A 99 -21.58 -5.42 -17.28
C PHE A 99 -20.31 -6.27 -17.37
N MET A 100 -20.37 -7.45 -18.01
CA MET A 100 -19.19 -8.31 -18.18
C MET A 100 -18.09 -7.64 -19.01
N LEU A 101 -18.43 -7.00 -20.13
CA LEU A 101 -17.48 -6.27 -20.96
C LEU A 101 -16.84 -5.10 -20.21
N GLY A 102 -17.62 -4.37 -19.41
CA GLY A 102 -17.11 -3.33 -18.53
C GLY A 102 -16.07 -3.88 -17.53
N LYS A 103 -16.35 -5.04 -16.92
CA LYS A 103 -15.40 -5.71 -16.01
C LYS A 103 -14.17 -6.30 -16.71
N ILE A 104 -14.27 -6.69 -17.98
CA ILE A 104 -13.11 -7.12 -18.77
C ILE A 104 -12.25 -5.91 -19.14
N MET A 105 -12.86 -4.83 -19.64
CA MET A 105 -12.16 -3.58 -19.99
C MET A 105 -11.36 -3.06 -18.80
N LEU A 106 -12.00 -3.05 -17.64
CA LEU A 106 -11.41 -2.74 -16.36
C LEU A 106 -10.14 -3.56 -16.04
N LEU A 107 -10.21 -4.89 -16.19
CA LEU A 107 -9.08 -5.77 -15.96
C LEU A 107 -7.95 -5.51 -16.97
N VAL A 108 -8.30 -5.26 -18.24
CA VAL A 108 -7.34 -4.89 -19.29
C VAL A 108 -6.62 -3.59 -18.94
N LEU A 109 -7.35 -2.57 -18.46
CA LEU A 109 -6.75 -1.31 -18.01
C LEU A 109 -5.78 -1.53 -16.84
N ARG A 110 -6.09 -2.43 -15.89
CA ARG A 110 -5.17 -2.80 -14.79
C ARG A 110 -3.86 -3.38 -15.31
N ILE A 111 -3.96 -4.31 -16.26
CA ILE A 111 -2.79 -4.95 -16.87
C ILE A 111 -1.98 -3.92 -17.67
N TRP A 112 -2.65 -3.05 -18.43
CA TRP A 112 -2.01 -2.07 -19.30
C TRP A 112 -1.20 -1.02 -18.53
N TYR A 113 -1.74 -0.53 -17.41
CA TYR A 113 -1.06 0.47 -16.58
C TYR A 113 -0.12 -0.13 -15.54
N THR A 114 0.13 -1.44 -15.59
CA THR A 114 1.06 -2.17 -14.72
C THR A 114 0.93 -1.77 -13.25
N SER A 115 -0.28 -1.51 -12.78
CA SER A 115 -0.51 -1.05 -11.41
C SER A 115 -1.61 -1.89 -10.80
N LEU A 116 -1.29 -2.45 -9.64
CA LEU A 116 -2.25 -3.13 -8.79
C LEU A 116 -3.06 -2.11 -7.98
N ASN A 117 -2.56 -0.87 -7.83
CA ASN A 117 -3.17 0.13 -6.98
C ASN A 117 -4.58 0.52 -7.47
N PRO A 118 -5.60 0.40 -6.61
CA PRO A 118 -6.96 0.73 -6.98
C PRO A 118 -7.12 2.25 -7.08
N VAL A 119 -7.99 2.72 -7.97
CA VAL A 119 -8.15 4.16 -8.26
C VAL A 119 -8.63 4.99 -7.11
N TRP A 120 -9.34 4.35 -6.21
CA TRP A 120 -9.79 5.03 -5.04
C TRP A 120 -8.67 5.45 -4.09
N SER A 121 -7.44 5.01 -4.31
CA SER A 121 -6.25 5.55 -3.65
C SER A 121 -5.96 7.00 -4.05
N SER A 122 -6.46 7.47 -5.20
CA SER A 122 -6.27 8.83 -5.70
C SER A 122 -7.48 9.71 -5.46
N GLN A 123 -7.30 10.79 -4.69
CA GLN A 123 -8.35 11.75 -4.39
C GLN A 123 -8.88 12.49 -5.62
N VAL A 124 -7.98 12.80 -6.57
CA VAL A 124 -8.35 13.42 -7.84
C VAL A 124 -9.26 12.49 -8.62
N ALA A 125 -8.89 11.21 -8.71
CA ALA A 125 -9.68 10.24 -9.44
C ALA A 125 -11.03 9.99 -8.78
N ASN A 126 -11.08 9.90 -7.44
CA ASN A 126 -12.34 9.84 -6.68
C ASN A 126 -13.26 11.01 -7.01
N THR A 127 -12.73 12.23 -7.07
CA THR A 127 -13.51 13.45 -7.37
C THR A 127 -14.06 13.41 -8.80
N VAL A 128 -13.24 13.02 -9.76
CA VAL A 128 -13.63 12.89 -11.18
C VAL A 128 -14.71 11.83 -11.34
N ILE A 129 -14.50 10.64 -10.78
CA ILE A 129 -15.43 9.51 -10.84
C ILE A 129 -16.75 9.85 -10.16
N LEU A 130 -16.72 10.50 -8.99
CA LEU A 130 -17.92 10.97 -8.30
C LEU A 130 -18.69 11.96 -9.17
N THR A 131 -18.00 12.89 -9.82
CA THR A 131 -18.62 13.90 -10.69
C THR A 131 -19.27 13.26 -11.92
N ILE A 132 -18.55 12.38 -12.61
CA ILE A 132 -19.06 11.66 -13.79
C ILE A 132 -20.24 10.75 -13.39
N GLY A 133 -20.11 10.02 -12.27
CA GLY A 133 -21.16 9.15 -11.76
C GLY A 133 -22.42 9.92 -11.38
N PHE A 134 -22.26 11.11 -10.79
CA PHE A 134 -23.37 11.99 -10.47
C PHE A 134 -24.09 12.49 -11.73
N ILE A 135 -23.33 12.96 -12.73
CA ILE A 135 -23.88 13.39 -14.02
C ILE A 135 -24.65 12.23 -14.67
N ALA A 136 -24.05 11.04 -14.76
CA ALA A 136 -24.67 9.88 -15.37
C ALA A 136 -25.94 9.43 -14.62
N ALA A 137 -25.95 9.47 -13.28
CA ALA A 137 -27.14 9.16 -12.50
C ALA A 137 -28.26 10.18 -12.72
N VAL A 138 -27.93 11.48 -12.78
CA VAL A 138 -28.91 12.54 -13.06
C VAL A 138 -29.46 12.42 -14.49
N GLU A 139 -28.60 12.18 -15.47
CA GLU A 139 -29.00 11.95 -16.87
C GLU A 139 -29.94 10.75 -16.99
N ARG A 140 -29.65 9.65 -16.30
CA ARG A 140 -30.52 8.46 -16.27
C ARG A 140 -31.88 8.73 -15.64
N ILE A 141 -31.92 9.53 -14.57
CA ILE A 141 -33.18 9.95 -13.94
C ILE A 141 -33.98 10.84 -14.90
N HIS A 142 -33.29 11.76 -15.58
CA HIS A 142 -33.89 12.64 -16.57
C HIS A 142 -34.41 11.86 -17.79
N SER A 143 -33.68 10.86 -18.29
CA SER A 143 -34.09 10.05 -19.43
C SER A 143 -35.35 9.24 -19.14
N ILE A 144 -35.50 8.71 -17.92
CA ILE A 144 -36.73 8.02 -17.49
C ILE A 144 -37.90 9.00 -17.44
N TRP A 145 -37.68 10.19 -16.87
CA TRP A 145 -38.70 11.23 -16.80
C TRP A 145 -39.14 11.69 -18.20
N VAL A 146 -38.20 11.95 -19.11
CA VAL A 146 -38.48 12.36 -20.50
C VAL A 146 -39.07 11.22 -21.34
N GLY A 147 -38.63 9.97 -21.13
CA GLY A 147 -39.19 8.79 -21.78
C GLY A 147 -40.66 8.56 -21.41
N ASN A 148 -41.05 8.89 -20.18
CA ASN A 148 -42.47 8.91 -19.79
C ASN A 148 -43.30 9.98 -20.56
N PHE A 149 -42.65 10.97 -21.18
CA PHE A 149 -43.30 12.02 -21.99
C PHE A 149 -43.12 11.86 -23.51
N THR A 150 -42.22 10.97 -23.99
CA THR A 150 -41.87 10.86 -25.42
C THR A 150 -41.96 9.42 -25.92
N SER A 151 -42.63 9.20 -27.06
CA SER A 151 -42.74 7.87 -27.70
C SER A 151 -41.46 7.54 -28.49
N LYS A 152 -40.36 7.25 -27.80
CA LYS A 152 -39.11 6.79 -28.43
C LYS A 152 -39.24 5.31 -28.79
N SER A 153 -38.56 4.86 -29.85
CA SER A 153 -38.62 3.45 -30.28
C SER A 153 -37.92 2.53 -29.28
N ASP A 154 -38.46 1.34 -29.04
CA ASP A 154 -37.95 0.40 -28.03
C ASP A 154 -36.46 0.04 -28.24
N ASN A 155 -35.96 0.04 -29.47
CA ASN A 155 -34.56 -0.31 -29.77
C ASN A 155 -33.57 0.83 -29.49
N GLU A 156 -33.92 2.08 -29.80
CA GLU A 156 -33.06 3.24 -29.48
C GLU A 156 -32.94 3.46 -27.98
N MET A 157 -34.03 3.22 -27.22
CA MET A 157 -33.96 3.28 -25.77
C MET A 157 -32.99 2.21 -25.23
N VAL A 158 -33.00 1.00 -25.77
CA VAL A 158 -32.18 -0.12 -25.25
C VAL A 158 -30.67 0.12 -25.40
N GLU A 159 -30.21 0.73 -26.50
CA GLU A 159 -28.79 1.05 -26.70
C GLU A 159 -28.32 2.20 -25.78
N GLU A 160 -29.16 3.22 -25.60
CA GLU A 160 -28.91 4.35 -24.70
C GLU A 160 -28.92 3.90 -23.23
N GLU A 161 -29.85 3.01 -22.85
CA GLU A 161 -29.89 2.41 -21.51
C GLU A 161 -28.67 1.55 -21.21
N ALA A 162 -28.23 0.73 -22.16
CA ALA A 162 -27.10 -0.17 -21.98
C ALA A 162 -25.75 0.57 -21.87
N SER A 163 -25.58 1.65 -22.63
CA SER A 163 -24.38 2.49 -22.58
C SER A 163 -24.29 3.32 -21.28
N LEU A 164 -25.42 3.83 -20.79
CA LEU A 164 -25.49 4.57 -19.52
C LEU A 164 -25.31 3.65 -18.30
N ASP A 165 -25.96 2.48 -18.27
CA ASP A 165 -25.80 1.53 -17.17
C ASP A 165 -24.36 0.95 -17.15
N LEU A 166 -23.73 0.76 -18.32
CA LEU A 166 -22.30 0.43 -18.44
C LEU A 166 -21.38 1.53 -17.87
N GLY A 167 -21.65 2.80 -18.17
CA GLY A 167 -20.90 3.94 -17.64
C GLY A 167 -21.02 4.07 -16.12
N ILE A 168 -22.24 3.96 -15.59
CA ILE A 168 -22.51 4.02 -14.14
C ILE A 168 -21.86 2.83 -13.42
N ASP A 169 -21.94 1.61 -13.95
CA ASP A 169 -21.31 0.44 -13.32
C ASP A 169 -19.78 0.50 -13.40
N ILE A 170 -19.17 0.92 -14.51
CA ILE A 170 -17.70 1.09 -14.59
C ILE A 170 -17.22 2.15 -13.59
N VAL A 171 -17.93 3.28 -13.48
CA VAL A 171 -17.59 4.39 -12.59
C VAL A 171 -17.85 4.04 -11.12
N CYS A 172 -18.96 3.38 -10.80
CA CYS A 172 -19.37 3.13 -9.41
C CYS A 172 -18.87 1.79 -8.83
N THR A 173 -18.40 0.84 -9.65
CA THR A 173 -17.88 -0.43 -9.13
C THR A 173 -16.46 -0.34 -8.58
N LYS A 174 -15.94 0.87 -8.29
CA LYS A 174 -14.68 1.13 -7.56
C LYS A 174 -13.41 0.54 -8.18
N ASP A 175 -13.52 -0.02 -9.37
CA ASP A 175 -12.41 -0.74 -9.97
C ASP A 175 -11.67 0.07 -11.05
N ALA A 176 -12.27 1.15 -11.58
CA ALA A 176 -11.86 1.82 -12.83
C ALA A 176 -10.55 2.60 -12.72
N MET A 177 -9.47 2.04 -13.29
CA MET A 177 -8.12 2.61 -13.44
C MET A 177 -7.99 3.75 -14.45
N VAL A 178 -7.64 4.93 -13.94
CA VAL A 178 -6.99 5.99 -14.70
C VAL A 178 -5.77 6.44 -13.87
N SER A 179 -4.55 6.23 -14.39
CA SER A 179 -3.33 6.76 -13.76
C SER A 179 -3.40 8.30 -13.70
N GLN A 180 -2.70 8.96 -12.78
CA GLN A 180 -2.61 10.43 -12.76
C GLN A 180 -2.11 10.99 -14.11
N HIS A 181 -1.27 10.22 -14.81
CA HIS A 181 -0.80 10.57 -16.15
C HIS A 181 -1.91 10.40 -17.20
N ALA A 182 -2.71 9.34 -17.11
CA ALA A 182 -3.84 9.09 -17.99
C ALA A 182 -5.00 10.07 -17.77
N LEU A 183 -5.23 10.58 -16.55
CA LEU A 183 -6.21 11.64 -16.30
C LEU A 183 -5.78 12.95 -16.95
N LYS A 184 -4.48 13.28 -16.89
CA LYS A 184 -3.93 14.47 -17.53
C LYS A 184 -4.02 14.37 -19.07
N GLU A 185 -3.70 13.20 -19.63
CA GLU A 185 -3.83 12.90 -21.06
C GLU A 185 -5.29 12.87 -21.52
N PHE A 186 -6.20 12.29 -20.74
CA PHE A 186 -7.64 12.23 -21.03
C PHE A 186 -8.30 13.61 -20.94
N TYR A 187 -7.91 14.43 -19.96
CA TYR A 187 -8.36 15.82 -19.82
C TYR A 187 -7.85 16.70 -20.97
N VAL A 188 -6.60 16.50 -21.40
CA VAL A 188 -6.04 17.16 -22.59
C VAL A 188 -6.72 16.66 -23.87
N SER A 189 -7.03 15.38 -23.99
CA SER A 189 -7.74 14.79 -25.13
C SER A 189 -9.17 15.34 -25.29
N ILE A 190 -9.91 15.51 -24.18
CA ILE A 190 -11.26 16.11 -24.18
C ILE A 190 -11.20 17.60 -24.55
N LEU A 191 -10.16 18.32 -24.13
CA LEU A 191 -9.99 19.73 -24.47
C LEU A 191 -9.54 19.98 -25.92
N TYR A 192 -9.04 18.97 -26.63
CA TYR A 192 -8.38 19.14 -27.93
C TYR A 192 -9.00 18.41 -29.14
N HIS A 193 -10.17 17.78 -29.03
CA HIS A 193 -10.75 17.13 -30.22
C HIS A 193 -12.21 17.50 -30.54
N ASN A 194 -12.32 18.41 -31.51
CA ASN A 194 -13.27 18.30 -32.61
C ASN A 194 -12.61 17.49 -33.75
N SER A 195 -13.44 16.75 -34.49
CA SER A 195 -13.20 16.02 -35.76
C SER A 195 -12.48 14.66 -35.72
N GLU A 196 -13.28 13.64 -36.04
CA GLU A 196 -13.06 12.41 -36.83
C GLU A 196 -11.72 11.65 -36.76
N LEU A 197 -11.85 10.40 -36.26
CA LEU A 197 -11.18 9.16 -36.70
C LEU A 197 -9.68 9.23 -37.10
N GLU A 198 -8.79 8.88 -36.16
CA GLU A 198 -7.54 8.11 -36.37
C GLU A 198 -6.77 7.90 -35.03
N LEU A 199 -7.46 7.39 -33.99
CA LEU A 199 -6.91 7.35 -32.63
C LEU A 199 -5.96 6.15 -32.37
N SER A 200 -6.11 5.03 -33.10
CA SER A 200 -5.44 3.77 -32.75
C SER A 200 -3.97 3.68 -33.16
N GLU A 201 -3.57 4.32 -34.28
CA GLU A 201 -2.18 4.23 -34.77
C GLU A 201 -1.24 5.23 -34.06
N LYS A 202 -1.74 6.44 -33.76
CA LYS A 202 -0.93 7.49 -33.09
C LYS A 202 -0.67 7.23 -31.61
N LEU A 203 -1.56 6.51 -30.92
CA LEU A 203 -1.36 6.12 -29.51
C LEU A 203 -0.24 5.09 -29.34
N VAL A 204 -0.02 4.23 -30.33
CA VAL A 204 1.07 3.24 -30.32
C VAL A 204 2.42 3.94 -30.51
N ASP A 205 2.52 4.91 -31.43
CA ASP A 205 3.75 5.67 -31.69
C ASP A 205 4.15 6.55 -30.50
N ILE A 206 3.19 7.21 -29.83
CA ILE A 206 3.44 7.98 -28.61
C ILE A 206 3.91 7.05 -27.47
N ALA A 207 3.30 5.87 -27.32
CA ALA A 207 3.70 4.89 -26.31
C ALA A 207 5.12 4.32 -26.54
N ILE A 208 5.54 4.16 -27.80
CA ILE A 208 6.89 3.72 -28.17
C ILE A 208 7.92 4.82 -27.88
N ILE A 209 7.62 6.08 -28.23
CA ILE A 209 8.50 7.23 -27.95
C ILE A 209 8.64 7.45 -26.43
N CYS A 210 7.56 7.31 -25.65
CA CYS A 210 7.60 7.38 -24.19
C CYS A 210 8.44 6.24 -23.58
N LYS A 211 8.35 5.01 -24.09
CA LYS A 211 9.21 3.89 -23.64
C LYS A 211 10.69 4.13 -23.93
N ILE A 212 11.04 4.70 -25.08
CA ILE A 212 12.42 5.01 -25.45
C ILE A 212 12.97 6.17 -24.60
N GLN A 213 12.15 7.17 -24.29
CA GLN A 213 12.54 8.28 -23.40
C GLN A 213 12.77 7.80 -21.95
N ILE A 214 11.95 6.86 -21.45
CA ILE A 214 12.12 6.23 -20.14
C ILE A 214 13.41 5.40 -20.08
N LEU A 215 13.79 4.73 -21.18
CA LEU A 215 15.04 3.97 -21.27
C LEU A 215 16.30 4.84 -21.14
N PHE A 216 16.23 6.12 -21.53
CA PHE A 216 17.35 7.07 -21.44
C PHE A 216 17.49 7.74 -20.06
N TYR A 217 16.42 7.80 -19.25
CA TYR A 217 16.48 8.37 -17.90
C TYR A 217 16.93 7.36 -16.83
N PHE A 218 16.82 6.06 -17.09
CA PHE A 218 17.06 5.01 -16.08
C PHE A 218 18.51 4.54 -15.92
N PHE A 219 19.46 5.07 -16.70
CA PHE A 219 20.87 4.71 -16.54
C PHE A 219 21.80 5.93 -16.60
N PRO A 220 21.86 6.75 -15.55
CA PRO A 220 23.07 7.49 -15.26
C PRO A 220 24.11 6.50 -14.72
N PHE A 221 25.03 6.05 -15.57
CA PHE A 221 26.25 5.37 -15.14
C PHE A 221 27.19 6.43 -14.52
N PHE A 222 26.83 6.96 -13.35
CA PHE A 222 27.78 7.71 -12.54
C PHE A 222 28.68 6.71 -11.83
N PHE A 223 29.96 6.74 -12.15
CA PHE A 223 31.00 6.17 -11.30
C PHE A 223 31.04 7.03 -10.03
N GLU A 224 30.11 6.78 -9.11
CA GLU A 224 30.17 7.37 -7.77
C GLU A 224 31.40 6.85 -7.04
N VAL A 225 31.98 7.70 -6.19
CA VAL A 225 33.05 7.28 -5.29
C VAL A 225 32.47 6.27 -4.30
N PRO A 226 33.16 5.15 -3.99
CA PRO A 226 32.70 4.18 -3.01
C PRO A 226 32.19 4.84 -1.74
N LYS A 227 30.88 4.76 -1.48
CA LYS A 227 30.31 5.37 -0.28
C LYS A 227 30.77 4.55 0.92
N ARG A 228 31.44 5.23 1.84
CA ARG A 228 31.96 4.60 3.07
C ARG A 228 30.89 4.49 4.13
N ASP A 229 29.95 5.42 4.13
CA ASP A 229 28.93 5.53 5.17
C ASP A 229 27.56 5.26 4.56
N PHE A 230 26.74 4.48 5.23
CA PHE A 230 25.37 4.24 4.80
C PHE A 230 24.42 4.26 5.99
N SER A 231 23.16 4.50 5.71
CA SER A 231 22.10 4.45 6.69
C SER A 231 21.11 3.32 6.42
N ALA A 232 20.63 2.71 7.48
CA ALA A 232 19.66 1.63 7.43
C ALA A 232 18.49 1.93 8.36
N MET A 233 17.26 1.71 7.87
CA MET A 233 16.05 2.10 8.56
C MET A 233 15.04 0.96 8.55
N ILE A 234 14.35 0.76 9.67
CA ILE A 234 13.21 -0.15 9.80
C ILE A 234 11.98 0.63 10.23
N TRP A 235 10.85 0.34 9.60
CA TRP A 235 9.58 0.96 9.95
C TRP A 235 8.41 -0.03 9.82
N PRO A 236 7.72 -0.35 10.93
CA PRO A 236 6.46 -1.08 10.88
C PRO A 236 5.37 -0.13 10.37
N PHE A 237 4.89 -0.35 9.15
CA PHE A 237 3.98 0.57 8.46
C PHE A 237 2.77 -0.14 7.88
N ARG A 238 2.10 -0.92 8.74
CA ARG A 238 0.71 -1.43 8.63
C ARG A 238 0.08 -1.34 7.24
N PHE A 239 0.63 -2.06 6.29
CA PHE A 239 0.14 -2.23 4.91
C PHE A 239 -0.02 -0.95 4.09
N GLY A 240 0.62 0.16 4.49
CA GLY A 240 0.52 1.46 3.83
C GLY A 240 -0.57 2.38 4.39
N TYR A 241 -1.16 2.06 5.54
CA TYR A 241 -2.29 2.81 6.12
C TYR A 241 -1.90 3.62 7.37
N ASP A 242 -2.36 4.87 7.41
CA ASP A 242 -2.17 5.76 8.56
C ASP A 242 -3.04 5.39 9.77
N ASN A 243 -2.88 6.12 10.88
CA ASN A 243 -3.65 5.89 12.13
C ASN A 243 -5.18 6.02 11.92
N GLU A 244 -5.61 6.77 10.92
CA GLU A 244 -7.02 6.93 10.54
C GLU A 244 -7.51 5.87 9.54
N GLY A 245 -6.63 4.95 9.13
CA GLY A 245 -6.92 3.87 8.19
C GLY A 245 -7.05 4.35 6.75
N TRP A 246 -6.38 5.44 6.37
CA TRP A 246 -6.23 5.89 4.99
C TRP A 246 -4.93 5.39 4.39
N SER A 247 -4.98 4.97 3.12
CA SER A 247 -3.76 4.74 2.36
C SER A 247 -3.04 6.07 2.21
N ASN A 248 -1.83 6.17 2.76
CA ASN A 248 -1.08 7.43 2.81
C ASN A 248 0.35 7.26 2.29
N LEU A 249 0.46 6.68 1.09
CA LEU A 249 1.75 6.40 0.47
C LEU A 249 2.54 7.67 0.12
N GLU A 250 1.88 8.77 -0.24
CA GLU A 250 2.56 10.06 -0.46
C GLU A 250 3.12 10.66 0.83
N GLY A 251 2.36 10.66 1.93
CA GLY A 251 2.87 11.07 3.24
C GLY A 251 4.07 10.23 3.66
N SER A 252 3.98 8.92 3.39
CA SER A 252 5.05 7.96 3.65
C SER A 252 6.30 8.26 2.82
N ALA A 253 6.17 8.45 1.50
CA ALA A 253 7.29 8.83 0.65
C ALA A 253 7.92 10.15 1.10
N ASN A 254 7.13 11.13 1.54
CA ASN A 254 7.66 12.38 2.07
C ASN A 254 8.44 12.17 3.38
N LEU A 255 7.95 11.34 4.29
CA LEU A 255 8.67 10.97 5.53
C LEU A 255 9.98 10.25 5.19
N LEU A 256 9.92 9.19 4.38
CA LEU A 256 11.08 8.39 3.97
C LEU A 256 12.13 9.20 3.22
N ASN A 257 11.72 10.16 2.39
CA ASN A 257 12.66 11.02 1.69
C ASN A 257 13.33 12.05 2.63
N GLN A 258 12.65 12.46 3.70
CA GLN A 258 13.21 13.37 4.72
C GLN A 258 14.24 12.68 5.62
N THR A 259 14.11 11.37 5.86
CA THR A 259 15.11 10.63 6.66
C THR A 259 16.44 10.48 5.93
N GLU A 260 16.44 10.61 4.60
CA GLU A 260 17.61 10.41 3.73
C GLU A 260 18.23 9.00 3.87
N ALA A 261 17.43 8.02 4.31
CA ALA A 261 17.89 6.65 4.47
C ALA A 261 18.37 6.03 3.15
N ASP A 262 19.46 5.26 3.21
CA ASP A 262 20.04 4.58 2.04
C ASP A 262 19.42 3.21 1.81
N PHE A 263 19.19 2.47 2.90
CA PHE A 263 18.47 1.21 2.93
C PHE A 263 17.27 1.33 3.87
N ILE A 264 16.09 0.98 3.38
CA ILE A 264 14.83 1.07 4.10
C ILE A 264 14.18 -0.30 4.05
N THR A 265 13.74 -0.80 5.20
CA THR A 265 12.80 -1.91 5.25
C THR A 265 11.52 -1.50 5.92
N ILE A 266 10.41 -1.92 5.32
CA ILE A 266 9.08 -1.76 5.89
C ILE A 266 8.52 -3.13 6.18
N ILE A 267 8.08 -3.30 7.42
CA ILE A 267 7.45 -4.52 7.92
C ILE A 267 5.93 -4.34 7.89
N GLU A 268 5.20 -5.45 7.81
CA GLU A 268 3.75 -5.45 7.55
C GLU A 268 3.43 -4.80 6.20
N SER A 269 4.21 -5.15 5.18
CA SER A 269 4.14 -4.49 3.87
C SER A 269 3.21 -5.17 2.86
N ASP A 270 2.76 -6.41 3.09
CA ASP A 270 1.98 -7.16 2.11
C ASP A 270 0.52 -6.69 2.09
N ALA A 271 0.27 -5.71 1.24
CA ALA A 271 -1.03 -5.12 1.04
C ALA A 271 -1.68 -5.54 -0.30
N SER A 272 -1.05 -6.48 -1.00
CA SER A 272 -1.52 -7.05 -2.26
C SER A 272 -2.68 -8.03 -2.08
N LYS A 273 -2.99 -8.43 -0.83
CA LYS A 273 -4.16 -9.29 -0.53
C LYS A 273 -5.46 -8.54 -0.87
N PRO A 274 -6.45 -9.21 -1.50
CA PRO A 274 -7.74 -8.57 -1.86
C PRO A 274 -8.48 -7.92 -0.69
N PHE A 275 -8.32 -8.46 0.51
CA PHE A 275 -8.98 -7.94 1.71
C PHE A 275 -8.20 -6.81 2.42
N ILE A 276 -6.95 -6.53 2.02
CA ILE A 276 -6.05 -5.52 2.63
C ILE A 276 -5.87 -4.28 1.74
N GLY A 277 -6.13 -4.36 0.44
CA GLY A 277 -5.83 -3.22 -0.45
C GLY A 277 -5.87 -3.60 -1.90
N ASN A 278 -5.40 -4.83 -2.17
CA ASN A 278 -5.03 -5.26 -3.50
C ASN A 278 -4.07 -4.24 -4.15
N HIS A 279 -3.18 -3.63 -3.38
CA HIS A 279 -2.26 -2.57 -3.81
C HIS A 279 -0.82 -2.97 -3.52
N ASP A 280 0.13 -2.47 -4.31
CA ASP A 280 1.55 -2.81 -4.20
C ASP A 280 2.33 -1.59 -3.69
N PRO A 281 2.43 -1.42 -2.35
CA PRO A 281 3.16 -0.29 -1.78
C PRO A 281 4.66 -0.39 -2.07
N THR A 282 5.21 -1.59 -2.27
CA THR A 282 6.64 -1.77 -2.57
C THR A 282 7.00 -1.16 -3.92
N MET A 283 6.26 -1.52 -4.97
CA MET A 283 6.49 -0.97 -6.30
C MET A 283 6.25 0.54 -6.32
N TRP A 284 5.15 1.00 -5.69
CA TRP A 284 4.81 2.42 -5.66
C TRP A 284 5.88 3.26 -4.95
N LEU A 285 6.34 2.83 -3.75
CA LEU A 285 7.37 3.54 -3.00
C LEU A 285 8.72 3.50 -3.72
N GLY A 286 9.06 2.36 -4.32
CA GLY A 286 10.27 2.21 -5.14
C GLY A 286 10.34 3.21 -6.28
N GLU A 287 9.27 3.31 -7.08
CA GLU A 287 9.19 4.28 -8.17
C GLU A 287 9.18 5.72 -7.67
N ARG A 288 8.42 6.01 -6.61
CA ARG A 288 8.27 7.36 -6.06
C ARG A 288 9.56 7.92 -5.47
N LEU A 289 10.37 7.05 -4.84
CA LEU A 289 11.66 7.39 -4.22
C LEU A 289 12.85 7.21 -5.18
N GLY A 290 12.69 6.44 -6.26
CA GLY A 290 13.77 6.07 -7.18
C GLY A 290 14.70 4.98 -6.61
N PHE A 291 14.15 4.03 -5.86
CA PHE A 291 14.89 2.99 -5.15
C PHE A 291 14.76 1.64 -5.85
N TYR A 292 15.80 0.80 -5.75
CA TYR A 292 15.71 -0.62 -6.02
C TYR A 292 14.80 -1.29 -5.00
N THR A 293 13.97 -2.24 -5.44
CA THR A 293 12.96 -2.85 -4.60
C THR A 293 13.14 -4.35 -4.48
N ASP A 294 12.76 -4.87 -3.31
CA ASP A 294 12.46 -6.27 -3.08
C ASP A 294 11.10 -6.37 -2.37
N PHE A 295 10.16 -7.08 -2.98
CA PHE A 295 8.80 -7.26 -2.45
C PHE A 295 8.75 -8.13 -1.19
N GLY A 296 9.76 -8.96 -0.95
CA GLY A 296 9.75 -10.02 0.03
C GLY A 296 8.99 -11.27 -0.42
N PRO A 297 8.67 -12.19 0.51
CA PRO A 297 7.91 -13.40 0.23
C PRO A 297 6.60 -13.11 -0.52
N SER A 298 6.15 -14.07 -1.33
CA SER A 298 4.96 -13.87 -2.14
C SER A 298 3.72 -13.72 -1.25
N THR A 299 2.76 -12.90 -1.66
CA THR A 299 1.43 -12.82 -1.04
C THR A 299 0.76 -14.19 -0.88
N ARG A 300 1.06 -15.16 -1.76
CA ARG A 300 0.58 -16.54 -1.66
C ARG A 300 1.09 -17.28 -0.42
N ASP A 301 2.25 -16.89 0.09
CA ASP A 301 2.88 -17.54 1.25
C ASP A 301 2.24 -17.07 2.57
N HIS A 302 1.21 -16.21 2.50
CA HIS A 302 0.31 -15.80 3.59
C HIS A 302 0.93 -15.06 4.77
N THR A 303 2.17 -14.58 4.64
CA THR A 303 2.82 -13.71 5.65
C THR A 303 2.23 -12.29 5.67
N TRP A 304 2.55 -11.46 6.66
CA TRP A 304 2.23 -10.01 6.63
C TRP A 304 3.18 -9.17 5.78
N GLY A 305 4.23 -9.78 5.21
CA GLY A 305 5.13 -9.13 4.27
C GLY A 305 6.31 -8.41 4.93
N ILE A 306 7.37 -8.31 4.15
CA ILE A 306 8.55 -7.49 4.36
C ILE A 306 8.88 -6.89 3.01
N MET A 307 9.10 -5.57 2.93
CA MET A 307 9.71 -4.99 1.74
C MET A 307 11.09 -4.44 2.09
N ALA A 308 11.97 -4.44 1.09
CA ALA A 308 13.23 -3.70 1.13
C ALA A 308 13.29 -2.70 -0.02
N LEU A 309 13.67 -1.47 0.30
CA LEU A 309 13.94 -0.41 -0.64
C LEU A 309 15.40 0.01 -0.44
N SER A 310 16.17 0.08 -1.52
CA SER A 310 17.58 0.45 -1.46
C SER A 310 17.90 1.47 -2.52
N ARG A 311 18.57 2.56 -2.15
CA ARG A 311 19.15 3.52 -3.11
C ARG A 311 20.22 2.86 -3.98
N TYR A 312 20.82 1.78 -3.48
CA TYR A 312 21.90 1.02 -4.11
C TYR A 312 21.42 -0.32 -4.66
N PRO A 313 22.08 -0.90 -5.69
CA PRO A 313 21.64 -2.15 -6.28
C PRO A 313 21.59 -3.31 -5.28
N ILE A 314 20.44 -3.97 -5.19
CA ILE A 314 20.27 -5.26 -4.52
C ILE A 314 20.78 -6.34 -5.49
N VAL A 315 21.93 -6.94 -5.19
CA VAL A 315 22.61 -7.89 -6.10
C VAL A 315 22.23 -9.35 -5.83
N LYS A 316 21.69 -9.63 -4.65
CA LYS A 316 21.19 -10.94 -4.25
C LYS A 316 20.04 -10.76 -3.27
N SER A 317 19.00 -11.58 -3.40
CA SER A 317 17.92 -11.66 -2.44
C SER A 317 17.43 -13.10 -2.32
N THR A 318 17.02 -13.49 -1.12
CA THR A 318 16.45 -14.81 -0.82
C THR A 318 15.39 -14.65 0.25
N HIS A 319 14.23 -15.26 0.03
CA HIS A 319 13.08 -15.19 0.91
C HIS A 319 12.96 -16.46 1.75
N HIS A 320 12.59 -16.29 3.01
CA HIS A 320 12.49 -17.35 4.00
C HIS A 320 11.15 -17.28 4.70
N LEU A 321 10.53 -18.44 4.90
CA LEU A 321 9.41 -18.60 5.83
C LEU A 321 9.98 -19.20 7.11
N LEU A 322 9.77 -18.50 8.22
CA LEU A 322 10.26 -18.93 9.51
C LEU A 322 9.34 -20.02 10.09
N PRO A 323 9.86 -20.95 10.92
CA PRO A 323 9.05 -22.01 11.49
C PRO A 323 7.98 -21.45 12.42
N SER A 324 6.74 -21.89 12.22
CA SER A 324 5.60 -21.52 13.05
C SER A 324 4.62 -22.69 13.15
N PRO A 325 4.91 -23.70 13.99
CA PRO A 325 4.04 -24.87 14.16
C PRO A 325 2.63 -24.55 14.69
N GLU A 326 2.48 -23.53 15.54
CA GLU A 326 1.21 -23.28 16.24
C GLU A 326 0.49 -22.00 15.79
N GLY A 327 1.24 -21.00 15.37
CA GLY A 327 0.73 -19.66 15.06
C GLY A 327 1.14 -19.13 13.70
N GLU A 328 1.27 -17.81 13.62
CA GLU A 328 1.45 -17.08 12.36
C GLU A 328 2.78 -17.35 11.62
N ILE A 329 2.68 -17.61 10.30
CA ILE A 329 3.84 -17.75 9.42
C ILE A 329 4.57 -16.42 9.26
N ALA A 330 5.70 -16.31 9.96
CA ALA A 330 6.59 -15.17 9.96
C ALA A 330 7.56 -15.17 8.76
N PRO A 331 7.76 -14.04 8.07
CA PRO A 331 8.74 -13.92 6.98
C PRO A 331 10.13 -13.47 7.45
N ALA A 332 11.15 -13.83 6.67
CA ALA A 332 12.46 -13.18 6.69
C ALA A 332 13.05 -13.08 5.27
N ILE A 333 13.93 -12.11 5.05
CA ILE A 333 14.68 -11.96 3.80
C ILE A 333 16.18 -11.82 4.09
N SER A 334 17.00 -12.49 3.29
CA SER A 334 18.45 -12.35 3.29
C SER A 334 18.85 -11.72 1.96
N LEU A 335 19.52 -10.58 1.99
CA LEU A 335 19.85 -9.81 0.79
C LEU A 335 21.26 -9.24 0.86
N THR A 336 21.84 -8.97 -0.30
CA THR A 336 23.16 -8.35 -0.42
C THR A 336 23.03 -7.08 -1.26
N VAL A 337 23.47 -5.95 -0.71
CA VAL A 337 23.44 -4.64 -1.37
C VAL A 337 24.85 -4.21 -1.73
N ASN A 338 25.01 -3.64 -2.92
CA ASN A 338 26.28 -3.12 -3.41
C ASN A 338 26.40 -1.60 -3.20
N PHE A 339 26.98 -1.19 -2.07
CA PHE A 339 27.33 0.21 -1.79
C PHE A 339 28.60 0.59 -2.56
N THR A 340 28.44 0.80 -3.86
CA THR A 340 29.49 1.35 -4.75
C THR A 340 30.80 0.57 -4.68
N GLY A 341 30.70 -0.76 -4.86
CA GLY A 341 31.82 -1.70 -4.88
C GLY A 341 32.04 -2.45 -3.55
N LYS A 342 31.30 -2.12 -2.50
CA LYS A 342 31.31 -2.83 -1.21
C LYS A 342 29.99 -3.57 -1.00
N LEU A 343 30.07 -4.88 -0.79
CA LEU A 343 28.92 -5.73 -0.55
C LEU A 343 28.63 -5.80 0.95
N ILE A 344 27.41 -5.47 1.33
CA ILE A 344 26.91 -5.60 2.71
C ILE A 344 25.68 -6.50 2.68
N ASP A 345 25.65 -7.49 3.56
CA ASP A 345 24.48 -8.33 3.73
C ASP A 345 23.48 -7.66 4.67
N PHE A 346 22.20 -7.86 4.39
CA PHE A 346 21.14 -7.58 5.33
C PHE A 346 20.32 -8.83 5.58
N VAL A 347 19.91 -8.99 6.82
CA VAL A 347 18.87 -9.95 7.19
C VAL A 347 17.73 -9.15 7.78
N VAL A 348 16.55 -9.28 7.22
CA VAL A 348 15.34 -8.62 7.72
C VAL A 348 14.35 -9.69 8.15
N ALA A 349 13.70 -9.51 9.30
CA ALA A 349 12.72 -10.45 9.80
C ALA A 349 11.51 -9.76 10.42
N HIS A 350 10.34 -10.38 10.29
CA HIS A 350 9.13 -9.99 10.97
C HIS A 350 8.62 -11.20 11.73
N PHE A 351 8.74 -11.20 13.06
CA PHE A 351 8.27 -12.30 13.88
C PHE A 351 6.76 -12.25 13.98
N GLY A 352 6.14 -13.41 14.19
CA GLY A 352 4.68 -13.49 14.32
C GLY A 352 4.18 -12.61 15.46
N ASN A 353 3.04 -11.95 15.23
CA ASN A 353 2.39 -11.12 16.23
C ASN A 353 1.72 -11.96 17.34
N GLU A 354 1.34 -13.20 17.02
CA GLU A 354 0.82 -14.16 17.99
C GLU A 354 1.89 -14.52 19.04
N GLU A 355 1.50 -14.50 20.32
CA GLU A 355 2.42 -14.67 21.45
C GLU A 355 2.73 -16.14 21.77
N GLU A 356 2.93 -16.96 20.74
CA GLU A 356 3.26 -18.38 20.91
C GLU A 356 4.76 -18.56 21.21
N ASP A 357 5.07 -19.05 22.42
CA ASP A 357 6.45 -19.14 22.91
C ASP A 357 7.33 -20.06 22.04
N LEU A 358 6.76 -21.16 21.54
CA LEU A 358 7.47 -22.13 20.70
C LEU A 358 7.84 -21.49 19.35
N ASP A 359 6.92 -20.75 18.75
CA ASP A 359 7.14 -20.13 17.44
C ASP A 359 8.20 -19.06 17.54
N ARG A 360 8.09 -18.14 18.51
CA ARG A 360 9.12 -17.11 18.76
C ARG A 360 10.51 -17.71 18.96
N LYS A 361 10.60 -18.84 19.70
CA LYS A 361 11.86 -19.58 19.89
C LYS A 361 12.43 -20.09 18.57
N LEU A 362 11.61 -20.76 17.76
CA LEU A 362 12.05 -21.37 16.51
C LEU A 362 12.38 -20.32 15.46
N GLN A 363 11.63 -19.22 15.41
CA GLN A 363 11.90 -18.05 14.57
C GLN A 363 13.25 -17.41 14.96
N ALA A 364 13.52 -17.21 16.25
CA ALA A 364 14.80 -16.71 16.74
C ALA A 364 15.98 -17.61 16.34
N ILE A 365 15.85 -18.93 16.50
CA ILE A 365 16.88 -19.90 16.09
C ILE A 365 17.08 -19.89 14.57
N ALA A 366 16.00 -19.80 13.79
CA ALA A 366 16.10 -19.75 12.34
C ALA A 366 16.84 -18.49 11.88
N VAL A 367 16.49 -17.33 12.42
CA VAL A 367 17.14 -16.06 12.07
C VAL A 367 18.57 -15.97 12.60
N SER A 368 18.87 -16.52 13.79
CA SER A 368 20.25 -16.61 14.31
C SER A 368 21.14 -17.43 13.37
N ASN A 369 20.61 -18.54 12.83
CA ASN A 369 21.31 -19.32 11.81
C ASN A 369 21.51 -18.54 10.51
N LEU A 370 20.50 -17.79 10.03
CA LEU A 370 20.65 -16.92 8.85
C LEU A 370 21.81 -15.94 9.06
N LEU A 371 21.80 -15.19 10.17
CA LEU A 371 22.84 -14.22 10.54
C LEU A 371 24.23 -14.85 10.64
N LYS A 372 24.32 -16.08 11.16
CA LYS A 372 25.59 -16.82 11.27
C LYS A 372 26.12 -17.28 9.91
N THR A 373 25.23 -17.58 8.96
CA THR A 373 25.60 -17.99 7.60
C THR A 373 25.85 -16.80 6.66
N SER A 374 25.39 -15.60 7.02
CA SER A 374 25.72 -14.36 6.32
C SER A 374 27.21 -14.03 6.39
N SER A 375 27.65 -13.08 5.56
CA SER A 375 29.04 -12.64 5.55
C SER A 375 29.50 -12.01 6.87
N LYS A 376 30.79 -11.67 6.93
CA LYS A 376 31.36 -10.95 8.08
C LYS A 376 30.75 -9.54 8.25
N GLN A 377 30.14 -8.97 7.21
CA GLN A 377 29.53 -7.63 7.22
C GLN A 377 28.02 -7.78 7.02
N VAL A 378 27.27 -7.71 8.10
CA VAL A 378 25.82 -7.90 8.08
C VAL A 378 25.11 -6.89 8.98
N VAL A 379 23.98 -6.37 8.50
CA VAL A 379 23.04 -5.58 9.30
C VAL A 379 21.72 -6.35 9.40
N PHE A 380 21.25 -6.52 10.63
CA PHE A 380 19.95 -7.08 10.93
C PHE A 380 18.95 -5.95 11.21
N LEU A 381 17.79 -6.01 10.59
CA LEU A 381 16.66 -5.10 10.83
C LEU A 381 15.44 -5.98 11.10
N GLY A 382 14.95 -6.02 12.33
CA GLY A 382 13.91 -6.99 12.68
C GLY A 382 12.81 -6.43 13.54
N TYR A 383 11.59 -6.86 13.27
CA TYR A 383 10.48 -6.77 14.19
C TYR A 383 10.44 -8.05 15.04
N ILE A 384 11.00 -8.01 16.25
CA ILE A 384 11.05 -9.11 17.21
C ILE A 384 10.01 -8.86 18.29
N THR A 385 9.03 -9.73 18.44
CA THR A 385 7.96 -9.62 19.45
C THR A 385 8.42 -10.01 20.87
N SER A 386 9.64 -9.65 21.25
CA SER A 386 10.25 -9.93 22.55
C SER A 386 11.12 -8.75 23.01
N ALA A 387 11.17 -8.50 24.32
CA ALA A 387 11.89 -7.38 24.93
C ALA A 387 13.43 -7.49 24.79
N PRO A 388 14.19 -6.38 24.93
CA PRO A 388 15.64 -6.42 25.07
C PRO A 388 16.05 -7.34 26.23
N GLY A 389 17.08 -8.17 26.02
CA GLY A 389 17.57 -9.14 27.01
C GLY A 389 16.73 -10.41 27.19
N SER A 390 15.61 -10.53 26.46
CA SER A 390 14.82 -11.78 26.42
C SER A 390 15.59 -12.94 25.80
N ARG A 391 15.01 -14.16 25.87
CA ARG A 391 15.57 -15.37 25.24
C ARG A 391 15.83 -15.15 23.75
N ASP A 392 14.83 -14.68 23.02
CA ASP A 392 14.85 -14.58 21.56
C ASP A 392 15.83 -13.49 21.10
N TYR A 393 15.82 -12.35 21.78
CA TYR A 393 16.82 -11.29 21.59
C TYR A 393 18.25 -11.81 21.83
N THR A 394 18.46 -12.55 22.93
CA THR A 394 19.77 -13.08 23.30
C THR A 394 20.26 -14.15 22.31
N GLU A 395 19.34 -14.96 21.78
CA GLU A 395 19.62 -15.96 20.75
C GLU A 395 20.18 -15.30 19.49
N LEU A 396 19.57 -14.21 19.01
CA LEU A 396 20.07 -13.47 17.85
C LEU A 396 21.46 -12.88 18.09
N ILE A 397 21.71 -12.26 19.24
CA ILE A 397 23.01 -11.67 19.56
C ILE A 397 24.09 -12.76 19.67
N LYS A 398 23.87 -13.76 20.52
CA LYS A 398 24.91 -14.75 20.84
C LYS A 398 25.15 -15.75 19.73
N ASN A 399 24.08 -16.31 19.16
CA ASN A 399 24.18 -17.36 18.16
C ASN A 399 24.21 -16.80 16.73
N GLY A 400 23.53 -15.67 16.49
CA GLY A 400 23.68 -14.91 15.25
C GLY A 400 24.99 -14.12 15.17
N THR A 401 25.70 -13.98 16.29
CA THR A 401 27.00 -13.29 16.40
C THR A 401 26.93 -11.84 15.90
N VAL A 402 25.93 -11.11 16.36
CA VAL A 402 25.71 -9.69 16.06
C VAL A 402 25.68 -8.88 17.35
N GLN A 403 25.95 -7.59 17.24
CA GLN A 403 25.85 -6.62 18.32
C GLN A 403 24.60 -5.78 18.15
N ASP A 404 23.97 -5.40 19.26
CA ASP A 404 22.82 -4.50 19.24
C ASP A 404 23.24 -3.05 19.00
N ILE A 405 22.42 -2.27 18.29
CA ILE A 405 22.73 -0.87 17.98
C ILE A 405 22.85 -0.01 19.23
N ASP A 406 22.00 -0.27 20.23
CA ASP A 406 22.05 0.40 21.53
C ASP A 406 21.46 -0.49 22.63
N SER A 407 22.30 -1.27 23.28
CA SER A 407 21.90 -2.13 24.40
C SER A 407 21.41 -1.38 25.65
N THR A 408 21.58 -0.05 25.72
CA THR A 408 21.15 0.76 26.86
C THR A 408 19.72 1.26 26.73
N ASP A 409 19.19 1.37 25.51
CA ASP A 409 17.79 1.72 25.25
C ASP A 409 16.87 0.51 25.52
N ARG A 410 16.23 0.57 26.70
CA ARG A 410 15.27 -0.43 27.20
C ARG A 410 13.83 -0.14 26.79
N ASP A 411 13.56 1.05 26.26
CA ASP A 411 12.22 1.48 25.88
C ASP A 411 11.89 1.10 24.43
N ARG A 412 12.87 0.54 23.70
CA ARG A 412 12.63 -0.10 22.40
C ARG A 412 11.71 -1.29 22.56
N TRP A 413 10.70 -1.31 21.71
CA TRP A 413 9.78 -2.41 21.58
C TRP A 413 9.61 -2.78 20.11
N CYS A 414 9.56 -4.08 19.86
CA CYS A 414 9.41 -4.70 18.55
C CYS A 414 10.50 -4.42 17.50
N SER A 415 10.90 -3.19 17.22
CA SER A 415 11.90 -2.90 16.19
C SER A 415 13.32 -2.92 16.75
N TYR A 416 14.22 -3.65 16.08
CA TYR A 416 15.62 -3.81 16.48
C TYR A 416 16.55 -3.69 15.29
N ILE A 417 17.68 -3.02 15.52
CA ILE A 417 18.80 -2.96 14.58
C ILE A 417 19.99 -3.65 15.27
N MET A 418 20.53 -4.69 14.64
CA MET A 418 21.74 -5.37 15.10
C MET A 418 22.74 -5.43 13.95
N TYR A 419 24.03 -5.61 14.23
CA TYR A 419 25.05 -5.57 13.18
C TYR A 419 26.33 -6.33 13.54
N ARG A 420 27.11 -6.67 12.51
CA ARG A 420 28.48 -7.22 12.63
C ARG A 420 29.31 -6.71 11.46
N GLY A 421 30.57 -6.36 11.71
CA GLY A 421 31.53 -6.05 10.64
C GLY A 421 31.37 -4.67 9.99
N VAL A 422 30.63 -3.77 10.64
CA VAL A 422 30.49 -2.36 10.28
C VAL A 422 30.70 -1.52 11.53
N ILE A 423 31.07 -0.25 11.37
CA ILE A 423 31.32 0.68 12.47
C ILE A 423 30.06 1.50 12.71
N ARG A 424 29.54 1.51 13.94
CA ARG A 424 28.38 2.32 14.33
C ARG A 424 28.72 3.81 14.34
N LEU A 425 27.92 4.63 13.65
CA LEU A 425 28.07 6.09 13.65
C LEU A 425 26.98 6.80 14.44
N GLY A 426 25.75 6.27 14.46
CA GLY A 426 24.63 6.85 15.18
C GLY A 426 23.37 6.00 15.11
N TYR A 427 22.42 6.29 15.99
CA TYR A 427 21.14 5.59 16.12
C TYR A 427 20.04 6.57 16.54
N ALA A 428 18.94 6.61 15.82
CA ALA A 428 17.83 7.50 16.11
C ALA A 428 16.48 6.78 16.06
N ARG A 429 15.57 7.25 16.93
CA ARG A 429 14.13 6.97 16.91
C ARG A 429 13.43 8.22 16.39
N ILE A 430 12.71 8.08 15.29
CA ILE A 430 12.05 9.19 14.59
C ILE A 430 10.54 8.99 14.71
N SER A 431 9.82 10.07 15.03
CA SER A 431 8.36 10.06 15.11
C SER A 431 7.73 9.56 13.80
N HIS A 432 6.63 8.83 13.93
CA HIS A 432 5.85 8.28 12.82
C HIS A 432 4.95 9.32 12.12
N ALA A 433 4.93 10.58 12.57
CA ALA A 433 4.16 11.68 11.96
C ALA A 433 2.66 11.36 11.75
N GLY A 434 2.02 10.68 12.70
CA GLY A 434 0.64 10.20 12.58
C GLY A 434 0.39 9.09 11.52
N LEU A 435 1.42 8.63 10.82
CA LEU A 435 1.33 7.60 9.76
C LEU A 435 1.36 6.17 10.31
N SER A 436 1.85 5.95 11.53
CA SER A 436 1.86 4.64 12.19
C SER A 436 1.64 4.83 13.69
N ASP A 437 1.49 3.75 14.46
CA ASP A 437 1.62 3.76 15.92
C ASP A 437 3.06 3.50 16.36
N SER A 438 3.90 3.07 15.41
CA SER A 438 5.26 2.61 15.65
C SER A 438 6.23 3.63 15.07
N GLU A 439 7.13 4.09 15.91
CA GLU A 439 8.24 4.95 15.52
C GLU A 439 9.14 4.30 14.46
N VAL A 440 9.81 5.14 13.69
CA VAL A 440 10.84 4.73 12.74
C VAL A 440 12.15 4.57 13.52
N GLN A 441 12.87 3.47 13.29
CA GLN A 441 14.22 3.31 13.82
C GLN A 441 15.24 3.36 12.71
N MET A 442 16.32 4.11 12.92
CA MET A 442 17.35 4.35 11.92
C MET A 442 18.74 4.29 12.54
N ALA A 443 19.69 3.71 11.81
CA ALA A 443 21.09 3.68 12.19
C ALA A 443 21.97 4.16 11.04
N LYS A 444 23.13 4.74 11.38
CA LYS A 444 24.20 5.07 10.44
C LYS A 444 25.42 4.20 10.73
N PHE A 445 26.03 3.71 9.66
CA PHE A 445 27.18 2.82 9.71
C PHE A 445 28.27 3.29 8.77
N ARG A 446 29.51 2.95 9.11
CA ARG A 446 30.69 3.08 8.25
C ARG A 446 31.24 1.70 7.91
N ILE A 447 31.48 1.48 6.62
CA ILE A 447 32.12 0.28 6.08
C ILE A 447 33.62 0.40 6.34
N PRO A 448 34.24 -0.51 7.13
CA PRO A 448 35.67 -0.45 7.39
C PRO A 448 36.51 -0.74 6.13
N ASP A 449 37.66 -0.08 6.01
CA ASP A 449 38.62 -0.33 4.93
C ASP A 449 39.27 -1.72 5.05
N HIS A 450 39.53 -2.14 6.29
CA HIS A 450 40.17 -3.41 6.63
C HIS A 450 39.38 -4.15 7.71
N MET A 451 38.84 -5.30 7.35
CA MET A 451 37.97 -6.10 8.22
C MET A 451 38.69 -6.74 9.42
N ASP A 452 40.02 -6.92 9.33
CA ASP A 452 40.78 -7.62 10.36
C ASP A 452 41.34 -6.67 11.44
N SER A 453 41.21 -5.35 11.26
CA SER A 453 41.82 -4.34 12.14
C SER A 453 40.90 -3.17 12.49
N PHE A 454 39.61 -3.23 12.16
CA PHE A 454 38.68 -2.17 12.53
C PHE A 454 38.31 -2.25 14.02
N VAL A 455 38.03 -1.10 14.60
CA VAL A 455 37.48 -0.96 15.95
C VAL A 455 36.13 -0.28 15.81
N ASP A 456 35.12 -0.86 16.45
CA ASP A 456 33.78 -0.29 16.48
C ASP A 456 33.70 0.90 17.45
N ASN A 457 32.62 1.67 17.36
CA ASN A 457 32.41 2.84 18.20
C ASN A 457 31.42 2.55 19.35
N ASP A 458 31.96 2.47 20.56
CA ASP A 458 31.16 2.27 21.78
C ASP A 458 30.70 3.60 22.42
N ARG A 459 31.14 4.75 21.89
CA ARG A 459 30.84 6.06 22.49
C ARG A 459 29.40 6.47 22.20
N ILE A 460 28.64 6.76 23.25
CA ILE A 460 27.28 7.33 23.18
C ILE A 460 27.37 8.83 23.48
N VAL A 461 26.87 9.66 22.57
CA VAL A 461 26.87 11.14 22.68
C VAL A 461 25.52 11.65 22.20
N THR A 462 24.75 12.29 23.09
CA THR A 462 23.43 12.85 22.79
C THR A 462 23.48 14.32 22.35
N ASP A 463 24.60 15.01 22.62
CA ASP A 463 24.78 16.43 22.29
C ASP A 463 25.27 16.57 20.84
N PRO A 464 24.45 17.09 19.90
CA PRO A 464 24.82 17.20 18.50
C PRO A 464 26.07 18.07 18.28
N SER A 465 26.36 19.01 19.19
CA SER A 465 27.55 19.87 19.07
C SER A 465 28.87 19.11 19.26
N GLN A 466 28.81 17.92 19.85
CA GLN A 466 29.96 17.04 20.09
C GLN A 466 30.14 15.97 19.00
N VAL A 467 29.25 15.98 18.00
CA VAL A 467 29.22 15.02 16.90
C VAL A 467 29.52 15.78 15.59
N PRO A 468 30.39 15.25 14.70
CA PRO A 468 30.63 15.85 13.39
C PRO A 468 29.33 16.02 12.56
N GLU A 469 29.19 17.16 11.90
CA GLU A 469 27.96 17.53 11.15
C GLU A 469 27.66 16.57 9.99
N ASP A 470 28.68 15.96 9.40
CA ASP A 470 28.55 14.99 8.30
C ASP A 470 27.83 13.70 8.70
N ILE A 471 27.80 13.37 9.99
CA ILE A 471 27.10 12.18 10.51
C ILE A 471 25.76 12.51 11.19
N HIS A 472 25.37 13.79 11.29
CA HIS A 472 24.08 14.19 11.87
C HIS A 472 22.90 13.64 11.08
N PHE A 473 21.84 13.22 11.78
CA PHE A 473 20.55 12.93 11.13
C PHE A 473 19.92 14.23 10.61
N ASN A 474 19.11 14.12 9.55
CA ASN A 474 18.49 15.30 8.94
C ASN A 474 17.62 16.04 9.98
N PRO A 475 17.83 17.35 10.22
CA PRO A 475 17.03 18.10 11.20
C PRO A 475 15.54 18.16 10.85
N ARG A 476 15.17 17.99 9.57
CA ARG A 476 13.75 18.02 9.16
C ARG A 476 12.97 16.81 9.65
N SER A 477 13.60 15.64 9.75
CA SER A 477 13.03 14.47 10.43
C SER A 477 12.77 14.72 11.93
N VAL A 478 13.46 15.71 12.54
CA VAL A 478 13.37 16.05 13.96
C VAL A 478 12.18 16.99 14.25
N CYS A 479 11.72 17.79 13.29
CA CYS A 479 10.65 18.79 13.52
C CYS A 479 9.24 18.17 13.62
N LEU A 480 9.07 16.91 13.20
CA LEU A 480 7.82 16.14 13.36
C LEU A 480 7.58 15.67 14.81
N ILE A 481 8.52 15.96 15.73
CA ILE A 481 8.47 15.62 17.16
C ILE A 481 7.65 16.66 17.96
N GLY A 482 7.40 17.86 17.42
CA GLY A 482 6.97 19.01 18.22
C GLY A 482 5.47 19.35 18.27
N ASN A 483 4.58 18.65 17.55
CA ASN A 483 3.17 19.07 17.40
C ASN A 483 2.12 18.08 17.89
N GLU A 484 2.49 16.87 18.30
CA GLU A 484 1.59 15.92 18.96
C GLU A 484 2.13 15.69 20.37
N GLY A 485 1.28 15.83 21.38
CA GLY A 485 1.64 15.89 22.80
C GLY A 485 2.14 14.58 23.41
N ASP A 486 2.86 13.77 22.65
CA ASP A 486 3.50 12.54 23.09
C ASP A 486 4.99 12.80 23.33
N ASP A 487 5.37 12.80 24.61
CA ASP A 487 6.74 12.89 25.11
C ASP A 487 7.57 11.67 24.67
N VAL A 488 8.00 11.62 23.41
CA VAL A 488 9.06 10.68 22.97
C VAL A 488 10.36 11.47 22.80
N PRO A 489 11.26 11.49 23.80
CA PRO A 489 12.55 12.13 23.66
C PRO A 489 13.45 11.26 22.79
N GLY A 490 13.48 11.52 21.47
CA GLY A 490 14.28 10.76 20.51
C GLY A 490 15.27 11.62 19.74
N ILE A 491 16.39 12.01 20.35
CA ILE A 491 17.64 12.28 19.63
C ILE A 491 18.76 11.53 20.35
N LEU A 492 19.40 10.61 19.64
CA LEU A 492 20.66 9.97 19.98
C LEU A 492 21.61 10.04 18.77
#